data_AF-A0A0B7AIJ8-F1
#
_entry.id   AF-A0A0B7AIJ8-F1
#
_cell.length_a   1.000
_cell.length_b   1.000
_cell.length_c   1.000
_cell.angle_alpha   90.00
_cell.angle_beta   90.00
_cell.angle_gamma   90.00
#
_symmetry.space_group_name_H-M   'P 1'
#
loop_
_entity.id
_entity.type
_entity.pdbx_description
1 polymer ?
#
loop_
_entity_poly.entity_id
_entity_poly.type
_entity_poly.pdbx_seq_one_letter_code
_entity_poly.pdbx_strand_id
1 'polypeptide(L)'
;MDVAVKVKRQRESDVEQVPKKKSTFSDVSDEKLRNFTAWCCENNFNLTGKVKVSREGSCAQYGMVAIEDIVEGYCLFQVPRSSLLMPSNSDIADLIEKDQDKLAATNQWVPLLVSLLSEHMNTSSKWRPYFDIVPDFQALDLPLFWEQSEVEKLIKGTGVDLAVERDLRMIDSDYKNLVLPFLQQHKDHLKLFSPNFELFKKMVAFVMAYSFTEPQGKKQDDSDDDSDDEETIMSAPMMVPMADMLNHITKNNAKLTFGKDALKMVTTRMIKKGEEVYNTYGQVSNLHLMHMYGFAEPYPNNINDVVEIPVIRLLAAAKEQLDDSDSTDITLLDEKWKYLVETDVIAEDDVFVLGTDGFITDDVLIESMKVR
;
A
#
# COMPACT_ATOMS: atom_id res chain seq x y z
N MET A 1 0.23 -48.03 6.58
CA MET A 1 -1.23 -48.07 6.33
C MET A 1 -1.61 -46.64 6.00
N ASP A 2 -1.29 -46.26 4.76
CA ASP A 2 -1.41 -44.92 4.23
C ASP A 2 -2.77 -44.77 3.56
N VAL A 3 -3.55 -43.78 3.99
CA VAL A 3 -4.78 -43.36 3.32
C VAL A 3 -4.49 -42.04 2.63
N ALA A 4 -4.05 -42.15 1.38
CA ALA A 4 -3.93 -41.03 0.46
C ALA A 4 -5.32 -40.51 0.08
N VAL A 5 -5.65 -39.28 0.50
CA VAL A 5 -6.82 -38.55 0.03
C VAL A 5 -6.46 -37.87 -1.29
N LYS A 6 -7.03 -38.39 -2.39
CA LYS A 6 -6.93 -37.81 -3.73
C LYS A 6 -7.60 -36.43 -3.76
N VAL A 7 -6.81 -35.37 -3.89
CA VAL A 7 -7.30 -34.06 -4.33
C VAL A 7 -7.53 -34.11 -5.83
N LYS A 8 -8.79 -33.92 -6.25
CA LYS A 8 -9.20 -33.87 -7.66
C LYS A 8 -8.63 -32.60 -8.32
N ARG A 9 -7.82 -32.78 -9.36
CA ARG A 9 -7.58 -31.77 -10.40
C ARG A 9 -8.92 -31.34 -11.00
N GLN A 10 -9.36 -30.11 -10.72
CA GLN A 10 -10.42 -29.46 -11.50
C GLN A 10 -9.86 -29.06 -12.87
N ARG A 11 -10.67 -29.30 -13.90
CA ARG A 11 -10.34 -29.07 -15.30
C ARG A 11 -10.47 -27.57 -15.61
N GLU A 12 -9.51 -27.05 -16.37
CA GLU A 12 -9.57 -25.78 -17.08
C GLU A 12 -10.72 -25.80 -18.10
N SER A 13 -11.96 -25.49 -17.69
CA SER A 13 -13.04 -25.23 -18.65
C SER A 13 -14.21 -24.40 -18.11
N ASP A 14 -14.01 -23.59 -17.07
CA ASP A 14 -14.98 -22.55 -16.70
C ASP A 14 -14.49 -21.22 -17.25
N VAL A 15 -14.82 -21.00 -18.53
CA VAL A 15 -14.61 -19.72 -19.21
C VAL A 15 -15.40 -18.66 -18.45
N GLU A 16 -14.71 -17.84 -17.65
CA GLU A 16 -15.23 -16.61 -17.06
C GLU A 16 -15.94 -15.80 -18.16
N GLN A 17 -17.26 -15.68 -18.04
CA GLN A 17 -18.06 -14.90 -18.98
C GLN A 17 -17.74 -13.41 -18.79
N VAL A 18 -16.82 -12.92 -19.61
CA VAL A 18 -16.57 -11.50 -19.85
C VAL A 18 -17.90 -10.85 -20.29
N PRO A 19 -18.47 -9.89 -19.53
CA PRO A 19 -19.75 -9.30 -19.90
C PRO A 19 -19.61 -8.42 -21.15
N LYS A 20 -20.18 -8.86 -22.28
CA LYS A 20 -20.45 -7.98 -23.44
C LYS A 20 -21.75 -7.21 -23.22
N LYS A 21 -21.73 -6.19 -22.35
CA LYS A 21 -22.80 -5.18 -22.29
C LYS A 21 -22.21 -3.84 -21.86
N LYS A 22 -22.20 -2.88 -22.78
CA LYS A 22 -21.97 -1.46 -22.47
C LYS A 22 -23.06 -1.00 -21.52
N SER A 23 -22.66 -0.53 -20.34
CA SER A 23 -23.56 -0.04 -19.29
C SER A 23 -23.24 1.41 -18.93
N THR A 24 -24.28 2.06 -18.40
CA THR A 24 -24.54 3.49 -18.31
C THR A 24 -23.77 4.19 -17.20
N PHE A 25 -23.01 5.21 -17.59
CA PHE A 25 -22.46 6.23 -16.71
C PHE A 25 -23.59 7.15 -16.28
N SER A 26 -23.96 7.17 -15.00
CA SER A 26 -24.96 8.11 -14.49
C SER A 26 -24.58 8.66 -13.13
N ASP A 27 -23.81 9.74 -13.17
CA ASP A 27 -24.14 10.97 -12.48
C ASP A 27 -23.97 12.11 -13.49
N VAL A 28 -25.07 12.70 -13.97
CA VAL A 28 -25.06 13.61 -15.15
C VAL A 28 -24.31 14.92 -14.84
N SER A 29 -24.14 15.25 -13.56
CA SER A 29 -23.50 16.48 -13.08
C SER A 29 -21.98 16.41 -12.87
N ASP A 30 -21.38 15.22 -12.82
CA ASP A 30 -19.94 15.08 -12.56
C ASP A 30 -19.14 14.97 -13.87
N GLU A 31 -18.67 16.11 -14.36
CA GLU A 31 -17.89 16.18 -15.60
C GLU A 31 -16.57 15.41 -15.52
N LYS A 32 -15.90 15.43 -14.36
CA LYS A 32 -14.62 14.73 -14.15
C LYS A 32 -14.82 13.22 -14.25
N LEU A 33 -15.84 12.69 -13.58
CA LEU A 33 -16.20 11.27 -13.64
C LEU A 33 -16.63 10.85 -15.05
N ARG A 34 -17.38 11.68 -15.76
CA ARG A 34 -17.73 11.42 -17.17
C ARG A 34 -16.50 11.35 -18.08
N ASN A 35 -15.54 12.25 -17.92
CA ASN A 35 -14.32 12.26 -18.72
C ASN A 35 -13.44 11.05 -18.40
N PHE A 36 -13.26 10.73 -17.11
CA PHE A 36 -12.53 9.54 -16.67
C PHE A 36 -13.16 8.26 -17.21
N THR A 37 -14.47 8.12 -17.11
CA THR A 37 -15.18 6.92 -17.58
C THR A 37 -15.18 6.75 -19.10
N ALA A 38 -15.24 7.86 -19.85
CA ALA A 38 -15.02 7.85 -21.29
C ALA A 38 -13.60 7.38 -21.65
N TRP A 39 -12.60 7.90 -20.96
CA TRP A 39 -11.21 7.47 -21.10
C TRP A 39 -11.02 5.98 -20.79
N CYS A 40 -11.65 5.47 -19.73
CA CYS A 40 -11.66 4.03 -19.43
C CYS A 40 -12.23 3.21 -20.61
N CYS A 41 -13.32 3.66 -21.23
CA CYS A 41 -13.89 2.98 -22.39
C CYS A 41 -12.94 2.97 -23.60
N GLU A 42 -12.29 4.10 -23.88
CA GLU A 42 -11.31 4.24 -24.97
C GLU A 42 -10.08 3.34 -24.76
N ASN A 43 -9.71 3.12 -23.50
CA ASN A 43 -8.58 2.29 -23.10
C ASN A 43 -8.96 0.83 -22.80
N ASN A 44 -10.13 0.36 -23.25
CA ASN A 44 -10.58 -1.02 -23.11
C ASN A 44 -10.71 -1.53 -21.66
N PHE A 45 -11.04 -0.65 -20.73
CA PHE A 45 -11.47 -1.07 -19.40
C PHE A 45 -12.82 -1.78 -19.54
N ASN A 46 -12.92 -2.96 -18.95
CA ASN A 46 -14.15 -3.72 -18.99
C ASN A 46 -14.87 -3.61 -17.65
N LEU A 47 -15.76 -2.63 -17.52
CA LEU A 47 -16.56 -2.41 -16.30
C LEU A 47 -17.93 -3.07 -16.42
N THR A 48 -18.33 -3.81 -15.40
CA THR A 48 -19.64 -4.44 -15.34
C THR A 48 -20.78 -3.42 -15.23
N GLY A 49 -21.95 -3.75 -15.79
CA GLY A 49 -23.15 -2.95 -15.61
C GLY A 49 -23.86 -3.10 -14.27
N LYS A 50 -23.32 -3.92 -13.36
CA LYS A 50 -23.89 -4.19 -12.03
C LYS A 50 -23.47 -3.19 -10.96
N VAL A 51 -22.59 -2.26 -11.28
CA VAL A 51 -22.06 -1.26 -10.36
C VAL A 51 -22.12 0.13 -10.97
N LYS A 52 -22.14 1.15 -10.11
CA LYS A 52 -21.91 2.55 -10.48
C LYS A 52 -20.76 3.10 -9.66
N VAL A 53 -19.91 3.92 -10.27
CA VAL A 53 -18.95 4.76 -9.53
C VAL A 53 -19.68 6.04 -9.15
N SER A 54 -19.63 6.44 -7.88
CA SER A 54 -20.31 7.64 -7.38
C SER A 54 -19.76 8.07 -6.04
N ARG A 55 -19.99 9.34 -5.67
CA ARG A 55 -19.85 9.80 -4.28
C ARG A 55 -21.04 9.42 -3.42
N GLU A 56 -22.22 9.27 -4.03
CA GLU A 56 -23.43 8.88 -3.33
C GLU A 56 -23.39 7.39 -2.98
N GLY A 57 -23.50 7.09 -1.68
CA GLY A 57 -23.39 5.73 -1.16
C GLY A 57 -21.94 5.26 -0.95
N SER A 58 -20.96 6.13 -1.17
CA SER A 58 -19.56 5.91 -0.81
C SER A 58 -19.29 6.31 0.64
N CYS A 59 -18.43 5.59 1.35
CA CYS A 59 -17.99 5.97 2.70
C CYS A 59 -17.05 7.18 2.69
N ALA A 60 -16.28 7.38 1.61
CA ALA A 60 -15.37 8.50 1.43
C ALA A 60 -15.19 8.82 -0.06
N GLN A 61 -15.22 10.11 -0.42
CA GLN A 61 -15.02 10.60 -1.79
C GLN A 61 -15.80 9.78 -2.83
N TYR A 62 -15.15 9.27 -3.87
CA TYR A 62 -15.76 8.30 -4.79
C TYR A 62 -15.65 6.90 -4.21
N GLY A 63 -16.65 6.09 -4.51
CA GLY A 63 -16.66 4.67 -4.28
C GLY A 63 -17.41 3.97 -5.42
N MET A 64 -17.50 2.66 -5.32
CA MET A 64 -18.25 1.84 -6.28
C MET A 64 -19.43 1.18 -5.56
N VAL A 65 -20.65 1.37 -6.06
CA VAL A 65 -21.87 0.89 -5.40
C VAL A 65 -22.59 -0.12 -6.30
N ALA A 66 -23.03 -1.24 -5.74
CA ALA A 66 -23.81 -2.25 -6.45
C ALA A 66 -25.21 -1.74 -6.77
N ILE A 67 -25.65 -1.86 -8.03
CA ILE A 67 -27.01 -1.47 -8.46
C ILE A 67 -27.98 -2.66 -8.54
N GLU A 68 -27.46 -3.87 -8.38
CA GLU A 68 -28.18 -5.13 -8.21
C GLU A 68 -27.34 -6.11 -7.37
N ASP A 69 -27.90 -7.25 -6.97
CA ASP A 69 -27.16 -8.28 -6.23
C ASP A 69 -26.04 -8.90 -7.10
N ILE A 70 -24.85 -9.02 -6.52
CA ILE A 70 -23.64 -9.56 -7.16
C ILE A 70 -23.18 -10.79 -6.37
N VAL A 71 -22.94 -11.90 -7.07
CA VAL A 71 -22.47 -13.15 -6.49
C VAL A 71 -20.97 -13.10 -6.20
N GLU A 72 -20.51 -13.93 -5.26
CA GLU A 72 -19.08 -14.15 -5.01
C GLU A 72 -18.34 -14.63 -6.28
N GLY A 73 -17.06 -14.28 -6.40
CA GLY A 73 -16.23 -14.62 -7.55
C GLY A 73 -16.54 -13.83 -8.83
N TYR A 74 -17.45 -12.86 -8.79
CA TYR A 74 -17.80 -12.06 -9.95
C TYR A 74 -16.73 -11.00 -10.26
N CYS A 75 -16.34 -10.90 -11.53
CA CYS A 75 -15.41 -9.87 -12.01
C CYS A 75 -16.16 -8.54 -12.22
N LEU A 76 -15.86 -7.56 -11.38
CA LEU A 76 -16.47 -6.22 -11.42
C LEU A 76 -15.89 -5.39 -12.56
N PHE A 77 -14.57 -5.37 -12.68
CA PHE A 77 -13.90 -4.75 -13.81
C PHE A 77 -12.52 -5.32 -14.09
N GLN A 78 -12.03 -5.02 -15.30
CA GLN A 78 -10.69 -5.35 -15.76
C GLN A 78 -9.96 -4.10 -16.21
N VAL A 79 -8.70 -3.96 -15.79
CA VAL A 79 -7.80 -2.86 -16.14
C VAL A 79 -6.65 -3.44 -16.98
N PRO A 80 -6.55 -3.10 -18.28
CA PRO A 80 -5.43 -3.57 -19.11
C PRO A 80 -4.08 -3.09 -18.57
N ARG A 81 -3.05 -3.93 -18.64
CA ARG A 81 -1.71 -3.56 -18.14
C ARG A 81 -1.12 -2.35 -18.84
N SER A 82 -1.46 -2.12 -20.11
CA SER A 82 -1.05 -0.95 -20.89
C SER A 82 -1.59 0.38 -20.36
N SER A 83 -2.65 0.34 -19.53
CA SER A 83 -3.31 1.51 -18.98
C SER A 83 -2.88 1.85 -17.56
N LEU A 84 -2.08 0.98 -16.93
CA LEU A 84 -1.48 1.23 -15.62
C LEU A 84 -0.49 2.39 -15.73
N LEU A 85 -0.46 3.25 -14.72
CA LEU A 85 0.59 4.25 -14.63
C LEU A 85 1.76 3.66 -13.84
N MET A 86 2.82 3.33 -14.58
CA MET A 86 4.04 2.70 -14.10
C MET A 86 5.22 3.15 -14.99
N PRO A 87 6.47 3.02 -14.53
CA PRO A 87 7.63 3.52 -15.27
C PRO A 87 7.67 3.11 -16.75
N SER A 88 7.47 1.83 -17.03
CA SER A 88 7.51 1.26 -18.39
C SER A 88 6.42 1.76 -19.33
N ASN A 89 5.33 2.31 -18.80
CA ASN A 89 4.22 2.80 -19.61
C ASN A 89 4.31 4.31 -19.85
N SER A 90 5.14 5.04 -19.09
CA SER A 90 5.24 6.50 -19.15
C SER A 90 5.87 7.01 -20.45
N ASP A 91 5.61 8.26 -20.82
CA ASP A 91 6.22 8.88 -22.00
C ASP A 91 7.75 9.05 -21.89
N ILE A 92 8.29 8.87 -20.67
CA ILE A 92 9.72 8.98 -20.35
C ILE A 92 10.34 7.63 -19.97
N ALA A 93 9.68 6.52 -20.31
CA ALA A 93 10.12 5.16 -19.98
C ALA A 93 11.59 4.91 -20.35
N ASP A 94 12.00 5.28 -21.58
CA ASP A 94 13.38 5.11 -22.06
C ASP A 94 14.42 5.85 -21.19
N LEU A 95 14.05 7.02 -20.65
CA LEU A 95 14.94 7.80 -19.79
C LEU A 95 15.06 7.17 -18.40
N ILE A 96 13.95 6.66 -17.87
CA ILE A 96 13.93 5.97 -16.59
C ILE A 96 14.72 4.66 -16.68
N GLU A 97 14.50 3.87 -17.73
CA GLU A 97 15.23 2.61 -17.95
C GLU A 97 16.75 2.84 -18.00
N LYS A 98 17.19 3.91 -18.66
CA LYS A 98 18.62 4.25 -18.76
C LYS A 98 19.26 4.62 -17.42
N ASP A 99 18.51 5.24 -16.50
CA ASP A 99 19.00 5.65 -15.18
C ASP A 99 18.37 4.81 -14.04
N GLN A 100 17.83 3.63 -14.36
CA GLN A 100 17.07 2.78 -13.43
C GLN A 100 17.86 2.46 -12.15
N ASP A 101 19.13 2.05 -12.29
CA ASP A 101 19.99 1.70 -11.16
C ASP A 101 20.22 2.88 -10.20
N LYS A 102 20.27 4.11 -10.74
CA LYS A 102 20.43 5.32 -9.93
C LYS A 102 19.13 5.70 -9.26
N LEU A 103 18.03 5.67 -10.00
CA LEU A 103 16.72 6.03 -9.48
C LEU A 103 16.26 5.04 -8.41
N ALA A 104 16.51 3.75 -8.61
CA ALA A 104 16.13 2.69 -7.67
C ALA A 104 17.19 2.41 -6.59
N ALA A 105 18.17 3.31 -6.40
CA ALA A 105 19.32 3.08 -5.52
C ALA A 105 18.95 2.96 -4.03
N THR A 106 17.91 3.66 -3.59
CA THR A 106 17.44 3.66 -2.18
C THR A 106 16.18 2.84 -1.99
N ASN A 107 15.25 2.89 -2.95
CA ASN A 107 13.99 2.17 -2.95
C ASN A 107 13.42 2.06 -4.38
N GLN A 108 12.40 1.21 -4.56
CA GLN A 108 11.78 1.00 -5.88
C GLN A 108 10.70 2.04 -6.24
N TRP A 109 10.43 3.04 -5.40
CA TRP A 109 9.35 4.01 -5.62
C TRP A 109 9.77 5.17 -6.51
N VAL A 110 11.02 5.60 -6.41
CA VAL A 110 11.55 6.77 -7.13
C VAL A 110 11.29 6.72 -8.64
N PRO A 111 11.47 5.59 -9.37
CA PRO A 111 11.08 5.50 -10.78
C PRO A 111 9.59 5.83 -11.03
N LEU A 112 8.68 5.32 -10.19
CA LEU A 112 7.25 5.64 -10.29
C LEU A 112 6.99 7.11 -9.98
N LEU A 113 7.63 7.66 -8.95
CA LEU A 113 7.46 9.07 -8.55
C LEU A 113 7.90 10.04 -9.65
N VAL A 114 9.00 9.74 -10.34
CA VAL A 114 9.46 10.52 -11.50
C VAL A 114 8.47 10.42 -12.66
N SER A 115 7.92 9.23 -12.90
CA SER A 115 6.86 9.02 -13.91
C SER A 115 5.62 9.87 -13.59
N LEU A 116 5.15 9.80 -12.34
CA LEU A 116 4.01 10.57 -11.85
C LEU A 116 4.24 12.08 -12.00
N LEU A 117 5.40 12.58 -11.60
CA LEU A 117 5.75 14.00 -11.75
C LEU A 117 5.68 14.46 -13.21
N SER A 118 6.30 13.70 -14.12
CA SER A 118 6.32 14.02 -15.54
C SER A 118 4.92 14.03 -16.14
N GLU A 119 4.15 12.96 -15.91
CA GLU A 119 2.79 12.81 -16.45
C GLU A 119 1.80 13.81 -15.85
N HIS A 120 1.91 14.12 -14.56
CA HIS A 120 1.05 15.12 -13.90
C HIS A 120 1.31 16.54 -14.45
N MET A 121 2.57 16.87 -14.74
CA MET A 121 2.95 18.18 -15.29
C MET A 121 2.68 18.29 -16.80
N ASN A 122 2.51 17.17 -17.49
CA ASN A 122 2.16 17.13 -18.90
C ASN A 122 0.64 17.30 -19.09
N THR A 123 0.21 18.48 -19.52
CA THR A 123 -1.21 18.77 -19.82
C THR A 123 -1.81 17.89 -20.92
N SER A 124 -0.97 17.31 -21.77
CA SER A 124 -1.37 16.37 -22.83
C SER A 124 -1.14 14.89 -22.44
N SER A 125 -0.86 14.61 -21.16
CA SER A 125 -0.69 13.24 -20.68
C SER A 125 -1.90 12.39 -21.02
N LYS A 126 -1.66 11.15 -21.47
CA LYS A 126 -2.73 10.18 -21.70
C LYS A 126 -3.47 9.83 -20.40
N TRP A 127 -2.90 10.06 -19.22
CA TRP A 127 -3.57 9.87 -17.93
C TRP A 127 -4.22 11.14 -17.38
N ARG A 128 -4.33 12.22 -18.17
CA ARG A 128 -4.99 13.45 -17.71
C ARG A 128 -6.39 13.21 -17.11
N PRO A 129 -7.28 12.42 -17.73
CA PRO A 129 -8.59 12.13 -17.14
C PRO A 129 -8.53 11.39 -15.79
N TYR A 130 -7.48 10.59 -15.56
CA TYR A 130 -7.22 9.94 -14.29
C TYR A 130 -6.75 10.95 -13.23
N PHE A 131 -5.79 11.82 -13.55
CA PHE A 131 -5.35 12.87 -12.64
C PHE A 131 -6.45 13.91 -12.32
N ASP A 132 -7.43 14.09 -13.20
CA ASP A 132 -8.54 15.02 -12.95
C ASP A 132 -9.54 14.50 -11.91
N ILE A 133 -9.66 13.17 -11.75
CA ILE A 133 -10.62 12.54 -10.85
C ILE A 133 -10.07 12.20 -9.47
N VAL A 134 -8.77 11.93 -9.37
CA VAL A 134 -8.13 11.70 -8.07
C VAL A 134 -8.35 12.92 -7.17
N PRO A 135 -8.50 12.74 -5.85
CA PRO A 135 -8.67 13.85 -4.94
C PRO A 135 -7.54 14.88 -5.07
N ASP A 136 -7.82 16.14 -4.73
CA ASP A 136 -6.74 17.09 -4.54
C ASP A 136 -5.77 16.50 -3.51
N PHE A 137 -4.46 16.52 -3.80
CA PHE A 137 -3.47 16.03 -2.86
C PHE A 137 -3.50 16.75 -1.50
N GLN A 138 -4.14 17.93 -1.43
CA GLN A 138 -4.43 18.61 -0.16
C GLN A 138 -5.53 17.94 0.68
N ALA A 139 -6.35 17.08 0.09
CA ALA A 139 -7.36 16.28 0.79
C ALA A 139 -6.79 14.93 1.28
N LEU A 140 -5.50 14.70 1.09
CA LEU A 140 -4.80 13.56 1.69
C LEU A 140 -4.50 13.91 3.14
N ASP A 141 -5.34 13.44 4.07
CA ASP A 141 -5.21 13.67 5.51
C ASP A 141 -4.07 12.84 6.15
N LEU A 142 -3.01 12.55 5.41
CA LEU A 142 -1.84 11.82 5.92
C LEU A 142 -1.11 12.67 6.98
N PRO A 143 -0.69 12.06 8.11
CA PRO A 143 0.15 12.72 9.12
C PRO A 143 1.42 13.38 8.56
N LEU A 144 1.88 12.93 7.38
CA LEU A 144 2.97 13.54 6.61
C LEU A 144 2.80 15.07 6.37
N PHE A 145 1.56 15.56 6.34
CA PHE A 145 1.23 16.96 6.10
C PHE A 145 0.79 17.73 7.36
N TRP A 146 0.66 17.06 8.50
CA TRP A 146 0.19 17.69 9.72
C TRP A 146 1.26 18.62 10.31
N GLU A 147 0.82 19.60 11.10
CA GLU A 147 1.76 20.39 11.86
C GLU A 147 2.43 19.52 12.95
N GLN A 148 3.70 19.81 13.24
CA GLN A 148 4.44 19.09 14.28
C GLN A 148 3.71 19.09 15.64
N SER A 149 3.01 20.18 15.96
CA SER A 149 2.23 20.29 17.20
C SER A 149 1.01 19.36 17.24
N GLU A 150 0.41 19.05 16.08
CA GLU A 150 -0.70 18.11 15.97
C GLU A 150 -0.19 16.68 16.10
N VAL A 151 0.93 16.36 15.44
CA VAL A 151 1.60 15.05 15.57
C VAL A 151 1.91 14.76 17.04
N GLU A 152 2.57 15.70 17.72
CA GLU A 152 2.94 15.56 19.14
C GLU A 152 1.75 15.41 20.08
N LYS A 153 0.62 16.03 19.75
CA LYS A 153 -0.57 16.04 20.59
C LYS A 153 -1.47 14.83 20.36
N LEU A 154 -1.61 14.37 19.11
CA LEU A 154 -2.66 13.43 18.72
C LEU A 154 -2.15 12.00 18.54
N ILE A 155 -0.93 11.83 18.03
CA ILE A 155 -0.42 10.50 17.62
C ILE A 155 0.94 10.16 18.24
N LYS A 156 1.46 10.98 19.15
CA LYS A 156 2.72 10.70 19.85
C LYS A 156 2.65 9.38 20.63
N GLY A 157 3.66 8.55 20.44
CA GLY A 157 3.77 7.24 21.10
C GLY A 157 2.93 6.14 20.47
N THR A 158 2.30 6.42 19.31
CA THR A 158 1.63 5.39 18.50
C THR A 158 2.61 4.69 17.54
N GLY A 159 3.82 5.23 17.36
CA GLY A 159 4.79 4.76 16.36
C GLY A 159 4.66 5.49 15.02
N VAL A 160 3.45 5.97 14.69
CA VAL A 160 3.19 6.77 13.47
C VAL A 160 3.99 8.06 13.47
N ASP A 161 4.20 8.68 14.64
CA ASP A 161 5.03 9.88 14.79
C ASP A 161 6.49 9.65 14.35
N LEU A 162 7.07 8.52 14.75
CA LEU A 162 8.43 8.13 14.37
C LEU A 162 8.52 7.74 12.89
N ALA A 163 7.51 7.03 12.38
CA ALA A 163 7.43 6.64 10.98
C ALA A 163 7.37 7.87 10.06
N VAL A 164 6.54 8.86 10.39
CA VAL A 164 6.44 10.13 9.64
C VAL A 164 7.76 10.89 9.64
N GLU A 165 8.47 10.95 10.78
CA GLU A 165 9.77 11.61 10.87
C GLU A 165 10.81 10.94 9.96
N ARG A 166 10.84 9.59 9.96
CA ARG A 166 11.71 8.80 9.08
C ARG A 166 11.38 9.07 7.61
N ASP A 167 10.10 9.02 7.25
CA ASP A 167 9.66 9.20 5.86
C ASP A 167 10.00 10.60 5.36
N LEU A 168 9.80 11.66 6.17
CA LEU A 168 10.19 13.03 5.80
C LEU A 168 11.69 13.15 5.49
N ARG A 169 12.56 12.48 6.27
CA ARG A 169 14.00 12.43 5.99
C ARG A 169 14.30 11.69 4.69
N MET A 170 13.65 10.56 4.46
CA MET A 170 13.84 9.78 3.23
C MET A 170 13.37 10.56 1.99
N ILE A 171 12.21 11.18 2.05
CA ILE A 171 11.65 12.01 0.97
C ILE A 171 12.59 13.17 0.63
N ASP A 172 13.12 13.87 1.63
CA ASP A 172 14.09 14.95 1.42
C ASP A 172 15.38 14.45 0.76
N SER A 173 15.91 13.32 1.24
CA SER A 173 17.10 12.68 0.68
C SER A 173 16.89 12.23 -0.77
N ASP A 174 15.84 11.46 -1.06
CA ASP A 174 15.53 10.95 -2.39
C ASP A 174 15.31 12.10 -3.38
N TYR A 175 14.62 13.17 -2.95
CA TYR A 175 14.42 14.33 -3.79
C TYR A 175 15.75 15.00 -4.15
N LYS A 176 16.61 15.28 -3.17
CA LYS A 176 17.87 16.01 -3.37
C LYS A 176 18.90 15.19 -4.13
N ASN A 177 18.98 13.89 -3.83
CA ASN A 177 20.08 13.04 -4.27
C ASN A 177 19.76 12.24 -5.54
N LEU A 178 18.49 11.93 -5.81
CA LEU A 178 18.08 11.07 -6.93
C LEU A 178 17.22 11.83 -7.94
N VAL A 179 16.13 12.43 -7.46
CA VAL A 179 15.10 13.04 -8.33
C VAL A 179 15.59 14.34 -8.95
N LEU A 180 16.07 15.29 -8.14
CA LEU A 180 16.52 16.59 -8.63
C LEU A 180 17.68 16.46 -9.65
N PRO A 181 18.71 15.64 -9.42
CA PRO A 181 19.75 15.41 -10.43
C PRO A 181 19.21 14.82 -11.73
N PHE A 182 18.30 13.85 -11.65
CA PHE A 182 17.67 13.27 -12.84
C PHE A 182 16.90 14.33 -13.65
N LEU A 183 16.07 15.13 -12.97
CA LEU A 183 15.27 16.17 -13.62
C LEU A 183 16.14 17.27 -14.24
N GLN A 184 17.29 17.59 -13.63
CA GLN A 184 18.27 18.53 -14.19
C GLN A 184 18.98 17.95 -15.42
N GLN A 185 19.38 16.68 -15.36
CA GLN A 185 20.05 15.98 -16.45
C GLN A 185 19.17 15.89 -17.71
N HIS A 186 17.86 15.68 -17.54
CA HIS A 186 16.91 15.44 -18.63
C HIS A 186 15.96 16.62 -18.92
N LYS A 187 16.29 17.82 -18.44
CA LYS A 187 15.42 19.01 -18.50
C LYS A 187 14.91 19.33 -19.92
N ASP A 188 15.75 19.15 -20.93
CA ASP A 188 15.41 19.44 -22.33
C ASP A 188 14.35 18.48 -22.90
N HIS A 189 14.31 17.24 -22.40
CA HIS A 189 13.36 16.21 -22.83
C HIS A 189 12.04 16.31 -22.08
N LEU A 190 12.09 16.62 -20.78
CA LEU A 190 10.92 16.55 -19.92
C LEU A 190 9.96 17.76 -20.09
N LYS A 191 10.38 18.82 -20.79
CA LYS A 191 9.61 20.08 -20.96
C LYS A 191 9.00 20.60 -19.64
N LEU A 192 9.65 20.32 -18.51
CA LEU A 192 9.07 20.54 -17.18
C LEU A 192 9.20 22.00 -16.75
N PHE A 193 8.09 22.55 -16.29
CA PHE A 193 8.07 23.78 -15.51
C PHE A 193 8.45 23.49 -14.05
N SER A 194 9.76 23.57 -13.74
CA SER A 194 10.32 23.64 -12.38
C SER A 194 9.58 22.78 -11.32
N PRO A 195 9.71 21.44 -11.35
CA PRO A 195 9.20 20.61 -10.28
C PRO A 195 9.79 21.07 -8.95
N ASN A 196 8.93 21.25 -7.95
CA ASN A 196 9.33 21.67 -6.61
C ASN A 196 9.11 20.51 -5.63
N PHE A 197 9.82 20.59 -4.51
CA PHE A 197 9.80 19.57 -3.46
C PHE A 197 8.38 19.27 -2.96
N GLU A 198 7.52 20.28 -2.87
CA GLU A 198 6.12 20.12 -2.43
C GLU A 198 5.31 19.22 -3.35
N LEU A 199 5.48 19.35 -4.67
CA LEU A 199 4.81 18.46 -5.62
C LEU A 199 5.34 17.03 -5.51
N PHE A 200 6.65 16.86 -5.31
CA PHE A 200 7.23 15.54 -5.10
C PHE A 200 6.69 14.88 -3.82
N LYS A 201 6.64 15.60 -2.70
CA LYS A 201 6.05 15.13 -1.44
C LYS A 201 4.59 14.70 -1.62
N LYS A 202 3.81 15.45 -2.42
CA LYS A 202 2.44 15.06 -2.79
C LYS A 202 2.38 13.77 -3.60
N MET A 203 3.30 13.55 -4.53
CA MET A 203 3.40 12.29 -5.27
C MET A 203 3.75 11.12 -4.36
N VAL A 204 4.61 11.32 -3.35
CA VAL A 204 4.92 10.29 -2.35
C VAL A 204 3.65 9.90 -1.58
N ALA A 205 2.93 10.87 -1.02
CA ALA A 205 1.67 10.60 -0.32
C ALA A 205 0.63 9.91 -1.24
N PHE A 206 0.61 10.27 -2.52
CA PHE A 206 -0.27 9.64 -3.50
C PHE A 206 0.11 8.16 -3.75
N VAL A 207 1.40 7.86 -3.87
CA VAL A 207 1.87 6.47 -3.97
C VAL A 207 1.56 5.69 -2.69
N MET A 208 1.77 6.28 -1.50
CA MET A 208 1.44 5.64 -0.22
C MET A 208 -0.02 5.19 -0.16
N ALA A 209 -0.95 6.06 -0.56
CA ALA A 209 -2.38 5.83 -0.37
C ALA A 209 -3.11 5.13 -1.54
N TYR A 210 -2.57 5.18 -2.77
CA TYR A 210 -3.30 4.74 -3.98
C TYR A 210 -2.52 3.75 -4.86
N SER A 211 -1.25 3.48 -4.58
CA SER A 211 -0.49 2.52 -5.39
C SER A 211 -0.78 1.07 -4.99
N PHE A 212 -0.48 0.15 -5.91
CA PHE A 212 -0.58 -1.28 -5.71
C PHE A 212 0.78 -1.92 -5.98
N THR A 213 1.06 -3.02 -5.31
CA THR A 213 2.25 -3.86 -5.54
C THR A 213 1.80 -5.27 -5.91
N GLU A 214 2.43 -5.85 -6.93
CA GLU A 214 2.12 -7.19 -7.42
C GLU A 214 3.06 -8.22 -6.76
N PRO A 215 2.53 -9.30 -6.17
CA PRO A 215 3.36 -10.40 -5.68
C PRO A 215 4.07 -11.10 -6.85
N GLN A 216 5.40 -11.21 -6.81
CA GLN A 216 6.23 -11.83 -7.84
C GLN A 216 6.62 -13.30 -7.54
N GLY A 217 6.19 -13.84 -6.39
CA GLY A 217 6.50 -15.20 -5.95
C GLY A 217 7.29 -15.23 -4.65
N LYS A 218 7.73 -16.43 -4.25
CA LYS A 218 8.53 -16.64 -3.03
C LYS A 218 10.02 -16.53 -3.37
N LYS A 219 10.84 -15.96 -2.47
CA LYS A 219 12.30 -16.19 -2.51
C LYS A 219 12.53 -17.68 -2.38
N GLN A 220 13.25 -18.28 -3.34
CA GLN A 220 13.75 -19.63 -3.20
C GLN A 220 15.15 -19.48 -2.61
N ASP A 221 15.25 -19.46 -1.29
CA ASP A 221 16.55 -19.58 -0.65
C ASP A 221 17.01 -21.03 -0.83
N ASP A 222 18.19 -21.22 -1.45
CA ASP A 222 18.85 -22.51 -1.61
C ASP A 222 19.46 -23.03 -0.28
N SER A 223 19.02 -22.49 0.88
CA SER A 223 19.40 -22.96 2.20
C SER A 223 18.30 -23.85 2.78
N ASP A 224 18.66 -25.07 3.17
CA ASP A 224 17.84 -26.06 3.90
C ASP A 224 17.47 -25.60 5.33
N ASP A 225 17.15 -24.31 5.55
CA ASP A 225 16.73 -23.79 6.84
C ASP A 225 15.19 -23.69 6.84
N ASP A 226 14.55 -24.51 7.67
CA ASP A 226 13.10 -24.58 7.89
C ASP A 226 12.61 -23.34 8.68
N SER A 227 12.93 -22.11 8.24
CA SER A 227 12.29 -20.91 8.77
C SER A 227 11.01 -20.62 7.98
N ASP A 228 9.88 -20.59 8.68
CA ASP A 228 8.53 -20.33 8.12
C ASP A 228 8.34 -18.87 7.63
N ASP A 229 9.40 -18.04 7.64
CA ASP A 229 9.42 -16.65 7.17
C ASP A 229 9.70 -16.56 5.67
N GLU A 230 8.81 -17.15 4.87
CA GLU A 230 8.87 -17.06 3.41
C GLU A 230 8.51 -15.63 2.92
N GLU A 231 9.48 -14.73 2.86
CA GLU A 231 9.27 -13.39 2.30
C GLU A 231 8.83 -13.46 0.83
N THR A 232 7.60 -13.02 0.58
CA THR A 232 7.08 -12.85 -0.78
C THR A 232 7.75 -11.64 -1.44
N ILE A 233 8.39 -11.86 -2.59
CA ILE A 233 9.00 -10.77 -3.36
C ILE A 233 7.87 -9.93 -3.95
N MET A 234 7.81 -8.65 -3.58
CA MET A 234 6.86 -7.70 -4.13
C MET A 234 7.48 -6.92 -5.30
N SER A 235 6.69 -6.65 -6.33
CA SER A 235 7.11 -5.76 -7.43
C SER A 235 7.22 -4.31 -6.97
N ALA A 236 7.88 -3.48 -7.78
CA ALA A 236 7.74 -2.04 -7.71
C ALA A 236 6.25 -1.61 -7.77
N PRO A 237 5.88 -0.53 -7.09
CA PRO A 237 4.50 -0.05 -7.07
C PRO A 237 4.04 0.44 -8.45
N MET A 238 2.74 0.42 -8.67
CA MET A 238 2.06 1.01 -9.83
C MET A 238 0.74 1.64 -9.43
N MET A 239 0.28 2.64 -10.19
CA MET A 239 -1.09 3.14 -10.05
C MET A 239 -2.03 2.34 -10.94
N VAL A 240 -3.19 1.99 -10.41
CA VAL A 240 -4.19 1.16 -11.08
C VAL A 240 -5.49 1.96 -11.17
N PRO A 241 -5.66 2.79 -12.22
CA PRO A 241 -6.87 3.59 -12.39
C PRO A 241 -8.13 2.71 -12.27
N MET A 242 -9.20 3.24 -11.68
CA MET A 242 -10.44 2.54 -11.33
C MET A 242 -10.32 1.66 -10.08
N ALA A 243 -9.23 0.91 -9.91
CA ALA A 243 -9.06 0.06 -8.72
C ALA A 243 -8.79 0.88 -7.46
N ASP A 244 -8.02 1.95 -7.61
CA ASP A 244 -7.71 2.94 -6.58
C ASP A 244 -8.90 3.83 -6.15
N MET A 245 -10.06 3.69 -6.80
CA MET A 245 -11.30 4.38 -6.41
C MET A 245 -12.14 3.58 -5.40
N LEU A 246 -11.79 2.32 -5.14
CA LEU A 246 -12.52 1.50 -4.17
C LEU A 246 -11.94 1.74 -2.79
N ASN A 247 -12.78 2.18 -1.86
CA ASN A 247 -12.42 2.34 -0.46
C ASN A 247 -12.07 1.02 0.20
N HIS A 248 -11.37 1.10 1.34
CA HIS A 248 -11.06 -0.04 2.19
C HIS A 248 -11.89 -0.05 3.46
N ILE A 249 -12.30 -1.26 3.84
CA ILE A 249 -12.65 -1.62 5.21
C ILE A 249 -12.08 -3.01 5.48
N THR A 250 -11.86 -3.33 6.74
CA THR A 250 -11.35 -4.65 7.15
C THR A 250 -12.29 -5.76 6.68
N LYS A 251 -13.61 -5.55 6.80
CA LYS A 251 -14.67 -6.47 6.34
C LYS A 251 -15.03 -6.27 4.87
N ASN A 252 -14.00 -6.19 4.02
CA ASN A 252 -14.10 -5.96 2.58
C ASN A 252 -14.96 -7.02 1.85
N ASN A 253 -15.27 -6.74 0.59
CA ASN A 253 -16.07 -7.63 -0.26
C ASN A 253 -15.54 -7.76 -1.69
N ALA A 254 -14.38 -7.19 -1.99
CA ALA A 254 -13.67 -7.33 -3.24
C ALA A 254 -12.15 -7.31 -3.04
N LYS A 255 -11.42 -7.88 -4.01
CA LYS A 255 -9.95 -7.83 -4.07
C LYS A 255 -9.46 -7.70 -5.49
N LEU A 256 -8.31 -7.05 -5.65
CA LEU A 256 -7.60 -7.01 -6.92
C LEU A 256 -6.85 -8.32 -7.15
N THR A 257 -6.88 -8.80 -8.39
CA THR A 257 -6.15 -9.99 -8.84
C THR A 257 -5.30 -9.64 -10.05
N PHE A 258 -4.11 -10.21 -10.12
CA PHE A 258 -3.12 -9.88 -11.14
C PHE A 258 -3.13 -10.95 -12.23
N GLY A 259 -3.61 -10.58 -13.42
CA GLY A 259 -3.57 -11.41 -14.62
C GLY A 259 -2.41 -11.04 -15.54
N LYS A 260 -2.11 -11.90 -16.49
CA LYS A 260 -1.05 -11.66 -17.49
C LYS A 260 -1.30 -10.38 -18.31
N ASP A 261 -2.52 -10.21 -18.82
CA ASP A 261 -2.84 -9.11 -19.73
C ASP A 261 -3.57 -7.93 -19.05
N ALA A 262 -4.28 -8.22 -17.95
CA ALA A 262 -5.09 -7.26 -17.23
C ALA A 262 -5.20 -7.62 -15.74
N LEU A 263 -5.38 -6.60 -14.91
CA LEU A 263 -5.74 -6.75 -13.50
C LEU A 263 -7.26 -6.82 -13.41
N LYS A 264 -7.79 -7.62 -12.47
CA LYS A 264 -9.24 -7.81 -12.30
C LYS A 264 -9.65 -7.55 -10.87
N MET A 265 -10.67 -6.72 -10.67
CA MET A 265 -11.33 -6.59 -9.37
C MET A 265 -12.44 -7.64 -9.26
N VAL A 266 -12.36 -8.50 -8.25
CA VAL A 266 -13.25 -9.65 -8.09
C VAL A 266 -13.89 -9.63 -6.71
N THR A 267 -15.19 -9.90 -6.63
CA THR A 267 -15.91 -9.98 -5.35
C THR A 267 -15.45 -11.18 -4.53
N THR A 268 -15.21 -11.01 -3.23
CA THR A 268 -14.82 -12.06 -2.29
C THR A 268 -16.00 -12.64 -1.51
N ARG A 269 -17.17 -12.00 -1.60
CA ARG A 269 -18.45 -12.48 -1.06
C ARG A 269 -19.61 -11.88 -1.85
N MET A 270 -20.83 -12.34 -1.56
CA MET A 270 -22.04 -11.71 -2.12
C MET A 270 -22.11 -10.23 -1.70
N ILE A 271 -22.46 -9.36 -2.65
CA ILE A 271 -22.72 -7.93 -2.44
C ILE A 271 -24.18 -7.66 -2.78
N LYS A 272 -24.93 -7.05 -1.85
CA LYS A 272 -26.34 -6.71 -2.07
C LYS A 272 -26.49 -5.42 -2.87
N LYS A 273 -27.61 -5.31 -3.59
CA LYS A 273 -28.00 -4.04 -4.20
C LYS A 273 -27.95 -2.90 -3.18
N GLY A 274 -27.24 -1.82 -3.52
CA GLY A 274 -27.07 -0.63 -2.69
C GLY A 274 -25.86 -0.69 -1.75
N GLU A 275 -25.19 -1.83 -1.61
CA GLU A 275 -23.93 -1.92 -0.85
C GLU A 275 -22.77 -1.35 -1.66
N GLU A 276 -21.85 -0.69 -0.96
CA GLU A 276 -20.57 -0.28 -1.49
C GLU A 276 -19.64 -1.50 -1.67
N VAL A 277 -18.85 -1.45 -2.72
CA VAL A 277 -17.77 -2.39 -3.00
C VAL A 277 -16.51 -1.84 -2.34
N TYR A 278 -16.03 -2.59 -1.36
CA TYR A 278 -14.80 -2.32 -0.63
C TYR A 278 -13.69 -3.25 -1.06
N ASN A 279 -12.55 -2.66 -1.43
CA ASN A 279 -11.31 -3.39 -1.68
C ASN A 279 -10.61 -3.76 -0.36
N THR A 280 -9.63 -4.65 -0.44
CA THR A 280 -8.67 -4.90 0.64
C THR A 280 -7.33 -4.20 0.35
N TYR A 281 -6.78 -3.51 1.35
CA TYR A 281 -5.42 -2.99 1.34
C TYR A 281 -4.44 -3.95 2.03
N GLY A 282 -4.92 -5.12 2.46
CA GLY A 282 -4.18 -6.10 3.25
C GLY A 282 -4.78 -6.29 4.64
N GLN A 283 -4.05 -7.01 5.49
CA GLN A 283 -4.34 -7.12 6.92
C GLN A 283 -3.59 -6.00 7.63
N VAL A 284 -4.21 -4.82 7.70
CA VAL A 284 -3.56 -3.59 8.15
C VAL A 284 -4.23 -3.03 9.41
N SER A 285 -3.39 -2.60 10.36
CA SER A 285 -3.83 -1.98 11.62
C SER A 285 -4.26 -0.53 11.42
N ASN A 286 -4.89 0.08 12.43
CA ASN A 286 -5.22 1.50 12.38
C ASN A 286 -3.97 2.39 12.38
N LEU A 287 -2.85 1.92 12.96
CA LEU A 287 -1.56 2.59 12.89
C LEU A 287 -1.09 2.71 11.43
N HIS A 288 -1.14 1.60 10.70
CA HIS A 288 -0.78 1.57 9.28
C HIS A 288 -1.77 2.35 8.40
N LEU A 289 -3.08 2.21 8.65
CA LEU A 289 -4.10 2.96 7.92
C LEU A 289 -3.90 4.48 8.08
N MET A 290 -3.62 4.92 9.30
CA MET A 290 -3.38 6.33 9.59
C MET A 290 -2.11 6.83 8.89
N HIS A 291 -1.02 6.07 9.01
CA HIS A 291 0.28 6.43 8.42
C HIS A 291 0.25 6.48 6.90
N MET A 292 -0.30 5.45 6.24
CA MET A 292 -0.20 5.26 4.79
C MET A 292 -1.38 5.84 4.01
N TYR A 293 -2.57 5.94 4.63
CA TYR A 293 -3.81 6.29 3.93
C TYR A 293 -4.54 7.49 4.56
N GLY A 294 -4.14 7.95 5.75
CA GLY A 294 -4.73 9.12 6.41
C GLY A 294 -6.13 8.87 6.99
N PHE A 295 -6.49 7.62 7.32
CA PHE A 295 -7.74 7.30 7.99
C PHE A 295 -7.57 6.14 8.99
N ALA A 296 -8.56 5.92 9.84
CA ALA A 296 -8.64 4.76 10.71
C ALA A 296 -10.08 4.24 10.77
N GLU A 297 -10.25 2.95 10.98
CA GLU A 297 -11.57 2.35 11.18
C GLU A 297 -11.99 2.45 12.65
N PRO A 298 -13.23 2.89 12.93
CA PRO A 298 -13.70 3.06 14.30
C PRO A 298 -13.81 1.72 15.02
N TYR A 299 -13.47 1.68 16.31
CA TYR A 299 -13.61 0.49 17.13
C TYR A 299 -15.08 0.02 17.20
N PRO A 300 -15.37 -1.30 17.11
CA PRO A 300 -14.45 -2.45 17.01
C PRO A 300 -14.29 -2.99 15.58
N ASN A 301 -14.34 -2.14 14.55
CA ASN A 301 -14.46 -2.59 13.16
C ASN A 301 -13.15 -3.17 12.59
N ASN A 302 -12.00 -2.57 12.93
CA ASN A 302 -10.70 -3.10 12.52
C ASN A 302 -10.33 -4.29 13.42
N ILE A 303 -10.53 -5.50 12.90
CA ILE A 303 -10.15 -6.74 13.60
C ILE A 303 -8.66 -7.07 13.43
N ASN A 304 -7.95 -6.37 12.54
CA ASN A 304 -6.50 -6.50 12.33
C ASN A 304 -5.73 -5.42 13.11
N ASP A 305 -6.38 -4.71 14.03
CA ASP A 305 -5.72 -3.67 14.80
C ASP A 305 -4.68 -4.26 15.75
N VAL A 306 -3.58 -3.54 15.94
CA VAL A 306 -2.44 -4.01 16.74
C VAL A 306 -1.91 -2.91 17.65
N VAL A 307 -1.17 -3.33 18.66
CA VAL A 307 -0.31 -2.46 19.46
C VAL A 307 1.14 -2.86 19.22
N GLU A 308 1.98 -1.87 18.91
CA GLU A 308 3.42 -2.05 18.78
C GLU A 308 4.10 -1.65 20.10
N ILE A 309 4.90 -2.56 20.65
CA ILE A 309 5.65 -2.35 21.89
C ILE A 309 7.13 -2.35 21.54
N PRO A 310 7.82 -1.19 21.56
CA PRO A 310 9.25 -1.14 21.27
C PRO A 310 10.03 -2.10 22.16
N VAL A 311 10.91 -2.89 21.57
CA VAL A 311 11.64 -3.96 22.27
C VAL A 311 12.45 -3.37 23.43
N ILE A 312 12.99 -2.16 23.29
CA ILE A 312 13.68 -1.42 24.38
C ILE A 312 12.83 -1.21 25.65
N ARG A 313 11.49 -1.24 25.55
CA ARG A 313 10.59 -1.18 26.73
C ARG A 313 10.71 -2.41 27.59
N LEU A 314 11.00 -3.59 27.01
CA LEU A 314 11.27 -4.81 27.76
C LEU A 314 12.54 -4.66 28.60
N LEU A 315 13.62 -4.12 28.01
CA LEU A 315 14.85 -3.85 28.74
C LEU A 315 14.61 -2.87 29.90
N ALA A 316 13.88 -1.79 29.65
CA ALA A 316 13.54 -0.81 30.69
C ALA A 316 12.73 -1.46 31.83
N ALA A 317 11.70 -2.23 31.50
CA ALA A 317 10.88 -2.93 32.48
C ALA A 317 11.68 -3.97 33.28
N ALA A 318 12.64 -4.67 32.64
CA ALA A 318 13.52 -5.60 33.33
C ALA A 318 14.45 -4.89 34.32
N LYS A 319 15.01 -3.73 33.94
CA LYS A 319 15.85 -2.91 34.83
C LYS A 319 15.08 -2.39 36.04
N GLU A 320 13.81 -1.99 35.88
CA GLU A 320 12.97 -1.53 36.99
C GLU A 320 12.67 -2.60 38.05
N GLN A 321 12.84 -3.89 37.72
CA GLN A 321 12.66 -4.99 38.67
C GLN A 321 13.95 -5.36 39.43
N LEU A 322 15.10 -4.81 39.01
CA LEU A 322 16.37 -5.04 39.68
C LEU A 322 16.52 -4.06 40.86
N ASP A 323 17.16 -4.52 41.93
CA ASP A 323 17.45 -3.68 43.09
C ASP A 323 18.62 -2.75 42.74
N ASP A 324 18.42 -1.42 42.80
CA ASP A 324 19.42 -0.40 42.46
C ASP A 324 20.74 -0.54 43.25
N SER A 325 20.74 -1.33 44.32
CA SER A 325 21.89 -1.60 45.17
C SER A 325 22.87 -2.64 44.61
N ASP A 326 22.48 -3.47 43.64
CA ASP A 326 23.34 -4.49 43.02
C ASP A 326 23.69 -4.13 41.55
N SER A 327 24.78 -3.38 41.37
CA SER A 327 25.29 -2.99 40.05
C SER A 327 25.65 -4.18 39.15
N THR A 328 25.83 -5.36 39.73
CA THR A 328 26.23 -6.58 39.01
C THR A 328 25.10 -7.09 38.12
N ASP A 329 23.86 -7.08 38.63
CA ASP A 329 22.69 -7.59 37.90
C ASP A 329 22.31 -6.69 36.72
N ILE A 330 22.41 -5.37 36.88
CA ILE A 330 22.20 -4.41 35.80
C ILE A 330 23.25 -4.59 34.70
N THR A 331 24.52 -4.77 35.08
CA THR A 331 25.61 -4.98 34.12
C THR A 331 25.40 -6.28 33.35
N LEU A 332 25.02 -7.37 34.02
CA LEU A 332 24.74 -8.65 33.39
C LEU A 332 23.57 -8.56 32.40
N LEU A 333 22.51 -7.82 32.75
CA LEU A 333 21.37 -7.59 31.86
C LEU A 333 21.77 -6.80 30.61
N ASP A 334 22.63 -5.79 30.75
CA ASP A 334 23.14 -5.00 29.61
C ASP A 334 24.03 -5.85 28.69
N GLU A 335 24.88 -6.71 29.22
CA GLU A 335 25.69 -7.65 28.42
C GLU A 335 24.82 -8.66 27.66
N LYS A 336 23.79 -9.18 28.34
CA LYS A 336 22.78 -10.07 27.76
C LYS A 336 21.99 -9.40 26.63
N TRP A 337 21.55 -8.16 26.83
CA TRP A 337 20.89 -7.37 25.79
C TRP A 337 21.80 -7.13 24.60
N LYS A 338 23.04 -6.73 24.86
CA LYS A 338 24.05 -6.52 23.83
C LYS A 338 24.29 -7.79 23.01
N TYR A 339 24.34 -8.96 23.66
CA TYR A 339 24.46 -10.24 22.97
C TYR A 339 23.30 -10.50 22.00
N LEU A 340 22.05 -10.24 22.42
CA LEU A 340 20.88 -10.38 21.54
C LEU A 340 20.97 -9.47 20.31
N VAL A 341 21.43 -8.23 20.49
CA VAL A 341 21.64 -7.28 19.38
C VAL A 341 22.80 -7.71 18.48
N GLU A 342 23.93 -8.14 19.04
CA GLU A 342 25.11 -8.58 18.27
C GLU A 342 24.91 -9.90 17.53
N THR A 343 23.89 -10.68 17.92
CA THR A 343 23.53 -11.96 17.28
C THR A 343 22.31 -11.85 16.35
N ASP A 344 21.86 -10.62 16.07
CA ASP A 344 20.70 -10.32 15.22
C ASP A 344 19.40 -11.02 15.67
N VAL A 345 19.29 -11.34 16.97
CA VAL A 345 18.04 -11.87 17.55
C VAL A 345 17.02 -10.76 17.74
N ILE A 346 17.49 -9.55 18.06
CA ILE A 346 16.68 -8.33 18.12
C ILE A 346 17.46 -7.15 17.50
N ALA A 347 16.76 -6.26 16.82
CA ALA A 347 17.24 -4.92 16.50
C ALA A 347 16.77 -3.90 17.55
N GLU A 348 17.49 -2.80 17.71
CA GLU A 348 17.13 -1.75 18.68
C GLU A 348 15.81 -1.04 18.34
N ASP A 349 15.44 -1.03 17.06
CA ASP A 349 14.21 -0.46 16.52
C ASP A 349 13.09 -1.49 16.33
N ASP A 350 13.28 -2.74 16.76
CA ASP A 350 12.23 -3.75 16.72
C ASP A 350 11.06 -3.41 17.65
N VAL A 351 9.90 -3.97 17.29
CA VAL A 351 8.67 -3.87 18.05
C VAL A 351 8.05 -5.26 18.25
N PHE A 352 7.55 -5.54 19.44
CA PHE A 352 6.64 -6.65 19.65
C PHE A 352 5.24 -6.24 19.17
N VAL A 353 4.64 -7.02 18.30
CA VAL A 353 3.32 -6.74 17.74
C VAL A 353 2.28 -7.56 18.48
N LEU A 354 1.34 -6.88 19.15
CA LEU A 354 0.24 -7.47 19.89
C LEU A 354 -1.07 -7.24 19.15
N GLY A 355 -1.66 -8.31 18.62
CA GLY A 355 -2.99 -8.31 18.02
C GLY A 355 -4.11 -8.57 19.04
N THR A 356 -5.33 -8.66 18.55
CA THR A 356 -6.52 -8.92 19.37
C THR A 356 -6.54 -10.30 20.02
N ASP A 357 -5.91 -11.29 19.38
CA ASP A 357 -5.87 -12.69 19.82
C ASP A 357 -4.54 -13.10 20.48
N GLY A 358 -3.55 -12.20 20.56
CA GLY A 358 -2.24 -12.49 21.14
C GLY A 358 -1.08 -11.81 20.41
N PHE A 359 0.16 -12.14 20.81
CA PHE A 359 1.36 -11.66 20.13
C PHE A 359 1.46 -12.30 18.74
N ILE A 360 1.73 -11.47 17.74
CA ILE A 360 1.99 -11.89 16.36
C ILE A 360 3.49 -12.21 16.19
N THR A 361 4.36 -11.47 16.89
CA THR A 361 5.81 -11.69 16.94
C THR A 361 6.18 -12.49 18.19
N ASP A 362 5.59 -13.67 18.37
CA ASP A 362 5.78 -14.48 19.57
C ASP A 362 7.19 -15.10 19.65
N ASP A 363 7.80 -15.48 18.54
CA ASP A 363 9.16 -16.02 18.51
C ASP A 363 10.20 -15.02 19.04
N VAL A 364 10.24 -13.80 18.49
CA VAL A 364 11.15 -12.72 18.95
C VAL A 364 10.92 -12.42 20.43
N LEU A 365 9.65 -12.39 20.87
CA LEU A 365 9.31 -12.18 22.28
C LEU A 365 9.82 -13.32 23.17
N ILE A 366 9.61 -14.57 22.75
CA ILE A 366 10.05 -15.75 23.49
C ILE A 366 11.56 -15.77 23.61
N GLU A 367 12.29 -15.51 22.53
CA GLU A 367 13.75 -15.47 22.53
C GLU A 367 14.28 -14.34 23.42
N SER A 368 13.69 -13.15 23.31
CA SER A 368 14.01 -12.01 24.18
C SER A 368 13.77 -12.33 25.66
N MET A 369 12.71 -13.08 25.98
CA MET A 369 12.37 -13.47 27.35
C MET A 369 13.22 -14.63 27.91
N LYS A 370 13.80 -15.48 27.07
CA LYS A 370 14.67 -16.60 27.48
C LYS A 370 15.97 -16.13 28.12
N VAL A 371 16.35 -14.87 27.94
CA VAL A 371 17.58 -14.25 28.45
C VAL A 371 17.52 -13.94 29.96
N ARG A 372 16.58 -14.53 30.71
CA ARG A 372 16.46 -14.32 32.16
C ARG A 372 17.64 -14.85 32.96
#